data_AF-E3WCX2-F1
#
_entry.id   AF-E3WCX2-F1
#
_cell.length_a   1.000
_cell.length_b   1.000
_cell.length_c   1.000
_cell.angle_alpha   90.00
_cell.angle_beta   90.00
_cell.angle_gamma   90.00
#
_symmetry.space_group_name_H-M   'P 1'
#
loop_
_entity.id
_entity.type
_entity.pdbx_description
1 polymer ?
#
loop_
_entity_poly.entity_id
_entity_poly.type
_entity_poly.pdbx_seq_one_letter_code
_entity_poly.pdbx_strand_id
1 'polypeptide(L)'
;MAVSSAVRMLSVACLVLSAAGMRRLGDCSSSADCGPSACCVVSFNRFSVPQCDPLGDLGAWCRIMNPPRELDLAYPNGLQISVRDAYRGMCPCRPGLICSRATSTCQLPRDSTQYQEDNSVSED
;
A
#
# COMPACT_ATOMS: atom_id res chain seq x y z
N MET A 1 12.95 39.66 -30.73
CA MET A 1 13.07 38.21 -30.51
C MET A 1 11.74 37.57 -30.85
N ALA A 2 11.63 36.94 -32.03
CA ALA A 2 10.39 36.29 -32.48
C ALA A 2 10.41 34.82 -32.05
N VAL A 3 9.54 34.46 -31.11
CA VAL A 3 9.36 33.06 -30.69
C VAL A 3 8.50 32.37 -31.73
N SER A 4 9.04 31.33 -32.38
CA SER A 4 8.37 30.60 -33.45
C SER A 4 6.98 30.09 -33.01
N SER A 5 5.97 30.19 -33.87
CA SER A 5 4.60 29.71 -33.61
C SER A 5 4.57 28.23 -33.21
N ALA A 6 5.52 27.43 -33.68
CA ALA A 6 5.66 26.03 -33.28
C ALA A 6 6.05 25.89 -31.79
N VAL A 7 6.93 26.76 -31.29
CA VAL A 7 7.37 26.78 -29.88
C VAL A 7 6.20 27.18 -28.97
N ARG A 8 5.37 28.13 -29.41
CA ARG A 8 4.15 28.52 -28.69
C ARG A 8 3.14 27.37 -28.63
N MET A 9 2.92 26.67 -29.74
CA MET A 9 2.01 25.52 -29.78
C MET A 9 2.48 24.36 -28.90
N LEU A 10 3.78 24.05 -28.90
CA LEU A 10 4.38 23.04 -28.01
C LEU A 10 4.24 23.41 -26.53
N SER A 11 4.48 24.68 -26.18
CA SER A 11 4.35 25.15 -24.79
C SER A 11 2.91 25.08 -24.27
N VAL A 12 1.93 25.42 -25.11
CA VAL A 12 0.50 25.32 -24.75
C VAL A 12 0.09 23.86 -24.63
N ALA A 13 0.49 22.98 -25.56
CA ALA A 13 0.18 21.55 -25.51
C ALA A 13 0.70 20.87 -24.23
N CYS A 14 1.91 21.21 -23.79
CA CYS A 14 2.46 20.74 -22.50
C CYS A 14 1.61 21.18 -21.30
N LEU A 15 1.13 22.44 -21.30
CA LEU A 15 0.29 22.95 -20.21
C LEU A 15 -1.10 22.28 -20.16
N VAL A 16 -1.71 21.96 -21.32
CA VAL A 16 -3.01 21.28 -21.33
C VAL A 16 -2.90 19.82 -20.87
N LEU A 17 -1.81 19.13 -21.20
CA LEU A 17 -1.55 17.76 -20.74
C LEU A 17 -1.37 17.67 -19.21
N SER A 18 -0.81 18.70 -18.57
CA SER A 18 -0.68 18.73 -17.10
C SER A 18 -1.99 19.00 -16.34
N ALA A 19 -3.00 19.57 -17.01
CA ALA A 19 -4.27 19.96 -16.36
C ALA A 19 -5.28 18.80 -16.21
N ALA A 20 -5.06 17.67 -16.87
CA ALA A 20 -5.80 16.42 -16.66
C ALA A 20 -5.28 15.64 -15.43
N GLY A 21 -4.77 16.35 -14.42
CA GLY A 21 -4.37 15.77 -13.15
C GLY A 21 -5.57 15.10 -12.52
N MET A 22 -5.55 13.76 -12.49
CA MET A 22 -6.45 12.96 -11.68
C MET A 22 -6.55 13.62 -10.30
N ARG A 23 -7.78 13.93 -9.86
CA ARG A 23 -8.00 14.50 -8.53
C ARG A 23 -7.53 13.46 -7.51
N ARG A 24 -6.29 13.60 -7.04
CA ARG A 24 -5.72 12.76 -6.00
C ARG A 24 -6.11 13.37 -4.66
N LEU A 25 -6.80 12.57 -3.86
CA LEU A 25 -7.08 12.90 -2.48
C LEU A 25 -6.17 12.02 -1.62
N GLY A 26 -5.34 12.67 -0.80
CA GLY A 26 -4.32 11.97 -0.01
C GLY A 26 -3.05 11.67 -0.79
N ASP A 27 -2.25 10.76 -0.23
CA ASP A 27 -0.89 10.50 -0.69
C ASP A 27 -0.86 9.48 -1.85
N CYS A 28 -1.87 8.60 -1.93
CA CYS A 28 -1.88 7.48 -2.85
C CYS A 28 -3.24 7.21 -3.48
N SER A 29 -3.21 6.70 -4.71
CA SER A 29 -4.33 6.04 -5.40
C SER A 29 -4.08 4.53 -5.58
N SER A 30 -2.83 4.11 -5.38
CA SER A 30 -2.39 2.71 -5.35
C SER A 30 -1.08 2.55 -4.58
N SER A 31 -0.78 1.34 -4.10
CA SER A 31 0.49 1.05 -3.42
C SER A 31 1.72 1.35 -4.28
N ALA A 32 1.59 1.34 -5.62
CA ALA A 32 2.65 1.76 -6.53
C ALA A 32 3.08 3.24 -6.35
N ASP A 33 2.22 4.08 -5.75
CA ASP A 33 2.54 5.48 -5.47
C ASP A 33 3.44 5.66 -4.23
N CYS A 34 3.55 4.64 -3.35
CA CYS A 34 4.18 4.74 -2.03
C CYS A 34 5.65 4.30 -1.98
N GLY A 35 6.18 3.74 -3.06
CA GLY A 35 7.53 3.15 -3.10
C GLY A 35 7.58 1.72 -2.52
N PRO A 36 8.75 1.06 -2.57
CA PRO A 36 8.85 -0.40 -2.35
C PRO A 36 8.73 -0.84 -0.89
N SER A 37 8.87 0.07 0.08
CA SER A 37 8.83 -0.22 1.52
C SER A 37 7.54 0.23 2.19
N ALA A 38 6.54 0.63 1.41
CA ALA A 38 5.27 1.15 1.90
C ALA A 38 4.11 0.65 1.03
N CYS A 39 2.88 0.80 1.52
CA CYS A 39 1.68 0.48 0.78
C CYS A 39 0.63 1.58 0.94
N CYS A 40 -0.37 1.59 0.06
CA CYS A 40 -1.49 2.51 0.18
C CYS A 40 -2.53 1.98 1.16
N VAL A 41 -2.86 2.75 2.20
CA VAL A 41 -3.79 2.37 3.26
C VAL A 41 -5.01 3.28 3.28
N VAL A 42 -6.17 2.66 3.40
CA VAL A 42 -7.45 3.34 3.69
C VAL A 42 -7.92 2.90 5.07
N SER A 43 -7.98 3.84 6.02
CA SER A 43 -8.40 3.55 7.40
C SER A 43 -9.87 3.14 7.48
N PHE A 44 -10.29 2.57 8.62
CA PHE A 44 -11.68 2.15 8.85
C PHE A 44 -12.68 3.30 9.02
N ASN A 45 -12.18 4.52 9.24
CA ASN A 45 -13.01 5.71 9.42
C ASN A 45 -13.78 6.05 8.13
N ARG A 46 -14.99 6.59 8.29
CA ARG A 46 -15.73 7.15 7.14
C ARG A 46 -14.95 8.33 6.59
N PHE A 47 -14.93 8.47 5.27
CA PHE A 47 -14.21 9.54 4.58
C PHE A 47 -12.70 9.52 4.89
N SER A 48 -12.14 8.34 5.18
CA SER A 48 -10.69 8.19 5.34
C SER A 48 -9.99 8.64 4.07
N VAL A 49 -8.94 9.43 4.24
CA VAL A 49 -8.08 9.87 3.15
C VAL A 49 -7.00 8.79 2.95
N PRO A 50 -6.78 8.28 1.73
CA PRO A 50 -5.74 7.29 1.47
C PRO A 50 -4.35 7.84 1.78
N GLN A 51 -3.53 7.07 2.48
CA GLN A 51 -2.17 7.46 2.86
C GLN A 51 -1.17 6.34 2.60
N CYS A 52 0.09 6.71 2.38
CA CYS A 52 1.18 5.76 2.34
C CYS A 52 1.63 5.42 3.76
N ASP A 53 1.67 4.13 4.08
CA ASP A 53 2.04 3.61 5.40
C ASP A 53 3.17 2.56 5.22
N PRO A 54 4.14 2.43 6.14
CA PRO A 54 5.22 1.47 5.97
C PRO A 54 4.72 0.03 6.05
N LEU A 55 5.40 -0.87 5.34
CA LEU A 55 5.18 -2.32 5.50
C LEU A 55 5.57 -2.76 6.92
N GLY A 56 4.88 -3.78 7.45
CA GLY A 56 5.14 -4.30 8.78
C GLY A 56 6.49 -5.01 8.89
N ASP A 57 7.35 -4.54 9.80
CA ASP A 57 8.62 -5.17 10.16
C ASP A 57 8.44 -6.35 11.14
N LEU A 58 9.51 -7.08 11.44
CA LEU A 58 9.49 -8.20 12.39
C LEU A 58 8.94 -7.75 13.75
N GLY A 59 7.94 -8.47 14.26
CA GLY A 59 7.25 -8.15 15.50
C GLY A 59 6.16 -7.09 15.39
N ALA A 60 6.06 -6.37 14.27
CA ALA A 60 4.98 -5.40 14.05
C ALA A 60 3.62 -6.09 14.01
N TRP A 61 2.59 -5.40 14.50
CA TRP A 61 1.21 -5.87 14.38
C TRP A 61 0.80 -6.00 12.92
N CYS A 62 0.10 -7.08 12.60
CA CYS A 62 -0.39 -7.34 11.27
C CYS A 62 -1.79 -7.91 11.31
N ARG A 63 -2.50 -7.78 10.18
CA ARG A 63 -3.83 -8.34 10.03
C ARG A 63 -3.82 -9.57 9.14
N ILE A 64 -4.24 -10.69 9.72
CA ILE A 64 -4.45 -11.94 9.01
C ILE A 64 -5.55 -11.73 7.96
N MET A 65 -5.37 -12.28 6.76
CA MET A 65 -6.35 -12.20 5.65
C MET A 65 -6.70 -10.74 5.29
N ASN A 66 -5.69 -9.89 5.14
CA ASN A 66 -5.84 -8.52 4.65
C ASN A 66 -5.29 -8.39 3.22
N PRO A 67 -5.94 -8.97 2.19
CA PRO A 67 -5.49 -8.80 0.82
C PRO A 67 -5.70 -7.35 0.36
N PRO A 68 -4.92 -6.88 -0.64
CA PRO A 68 -5.17 -5.61 -1.29
C PRO A 68 -6.55 -5.60 -1.95
N ARG A 69 -7.18 -4.42 -2.03
CA ARG A 69 -8.55 -4.23 -2.51
C ARG A 69 -8.64 -3.02 -3.43
N GLU A 70 -9.65 -3.04 -4.27
CA GLU A 70 -10.16 -1.84 -4.93
C GLU A 70 -11.28 -1.23 -4.07
N LEU A 71 -11.22 0.08 -3.87
CA LEU A 71 -12.12 0.83 -3.00
C LEU A 71 -12.59 2.09 -3.72
N ASP A 72 -13.90 2.23 -3.89
CA ASP A 72 -14.51 3.47 -4.36
C ASP A 72 -14.96 4.29 -3.14
N LEU A 73 -14.33 5.44 -2.94
CA LEU A 73 -14.56 6.30 -1.79
C LEU A 73 -15.37 7.52 -2.22
N ALA A 74 -16.50 7.73 -1.57
CA ALA A 74 -17.38 8.87 -1.77
C ALA A 74 -17.31 9.83 -0.56
N TYR A 75 -17.10 11.11 -0.84
CA TYR A 75 -16.96 12.17 0.15
C TYR A 75 -18.17 13.11 0.15
N PRO A 76 -18.44 13.82 1.27
CA PRO A 76 -19.66 14.63 1.41
C PRO A 76 -19.80 15.78 0.41
N ASN A 77 -18.69 16.24 -0.17
CA ASN A 77 -18.67 17.28 -1.20
C ASN A 77 -18.96 16.75 -2.61
N GLY A 78 -19.40 15.49 -2.75
CA GLY A 78 -19.66 14.84 -4.04
C GLY A 78 -18.40 14.34 -4.75
N LEU A 79 -17.21 14.49 -4.15
CA LEU A 79 -15.99 13.89 -4.68
C LEU A 79 -16.07 12.37 -4.58
N GLN A 80 -15.75 11.70 -5.68
CA GLN A 80 -15.59 10.26 -5.74
C GLN A 80 -14.19 9.95 -6.26
N ILE A 81 -13.49 9.04 -5.59
CA ILE A 81 -12.19 8.55 -6.02
C ILE A 81 -12.19 7.03 -6.00
N SER A 82 -11.42 6.43 -6.89
CA SER A 82 -11.15 5.00 -6.90
C SER A 82 -9.70 4.78 -6.47
N VAL A 83 -9.51 3.89 -5.50
CA VAL A 83 -8.19 3.52 -4.96
C VAL A 83 -8.00 2.03 -5.24
N ARG A 84 -6.91 1.65 -5.89
CA ARG A 84 -6.63 0.27 -6.30
C ARG A 84 -5.40 -0.27 -5.58
N ASP A 85 -5.33 -1.59 -5.40
CA ASP A 85 -4.21 -2.22 -4.70
C ASP A 85 -3.91 -1.53 -3.35
N ALA A 86 -4.97 -1.27 -2.58
CA ALA A 86 -4.90 -0.62 -1.28
C ALA A 86 -5.33 -1.56 -0.16
N TYR A 87 -4.72 -1.37 1.01
CA TYR A 87 -4.97 -2.18 2.19
C TYR A 87 -5.88 -1.44 3.16
N ARG A 88 -6.75 -2.18 3.85
CA ARG A 88 -7.67 -1.56 4.81
C ARG A 88 -7.07 -1.55 6.20
N GLY A 89 -6.81 -0.36 6.72
CA GLY A 89 -6.36 -0.10 8.08
C GLY A 89 -4.87 -0.19 8.35
N MET A 90 -4.14 -1.09 7.70
CA MET A 90 -2.67 -1.23 7.85
C MET A 90 -2.08 -1.97 6.65
N CYS A 91 -0.78 -1.76 6.42
CA CYS A 91 -0.02 -2.51 5.44
C CYS A 91 0.21 -3.97 5.83
N PRO A 92 0.51 -4.85 4.84
CA PRO A 92 0.95 -6.21 5.13
C PRO A 92 2.37 -6.20 5.71
N CYS A 93 2.82 -7.37 6.16
CA CYS A 93 4.22 -7.57 6.49
C CYS A 93 5.11 -7.35 5.26
N ARG A 94 6.32 -6.85 5.47
CA ARG A 94 7.31 -6.72 4.40
C ARG A 94 7.66 -8.09 3.79
N PRO A 95 8.17 -8.14 2.55
CA PRO A 95 8.56 -9.40 1.90
C PRO A 95 9.48 -10.26 2.77
N GLY A 96 9.24 -11.57 2.77
CA GLY A 96 9.98 -12.54 3.59
C GLY A 96 9.45 -12.72 5.01
N LEU A 97 8.45 -11.93 5.44
CA LEU A 97 7.73 -12.15 6.70
C LEU A 97 6.30 -12.63 6.44
N ILE A 98 5.77 -13.40 7.37
CA ILE A 98 4.38 -13.87 7.38
C ILE A 98 3.64 -13.30 8.58
N CYS A 99 2.37 -12.95 8.40
CA CYS A 99 1.52 -12.55 9.52
C CYS A 99 1.12 -13.80 10.32
N SER A 100 1.72 -13.97 11.51
CA SER A 100 1.48 -15.13 12.36
C SER A 100 0.04 -15.12 12.88
N ARG A 101 -0.70 -16.21 12.64
CA ARG A 101 -2.05 -16.36 13.19
C ARG A 101 -2.08 -16.42 14.72
N ALA A 102 -1.03 -16.98 15.33
CA ALA A 102 -0.95 -17.16 16.78
C ALA A 102 -0.71 -15.83 17.53
N THR A 103 0.12 -14.96 16.96
CA THR A 103 0.58 -13.74 17.64
C THR A 103 0.02 -12.46 17.03
N SER A 104 -0.57 -12.52 15.83
CA SER A 104 -1.01 -11.35 15.04
C SER A 104 0.11 -10.34 14.81
N THR A 105 1.34 -10.85 14.68
CA THR A 105 2.53 -10.06 14.37
C THR A 105 3.28 -10.65 13.19
N CYS A 106 4.05 -9.81 12.50
CA CYS A 106 4.92 -10.24 11.43
C CYS A 106 6.06 -11.07 12.00
N GLN A 107 6.22 -12.29 11.48
CA GLN A 107 7.20 -13.27 11.95
C GLN A 107 7.97 -13.85 10.77
N LEU A 108 9.14 -14.42 11.04
CA LEU A 108 9.82 -15.26 10.07
C LEU A 108 8.93 -16.47 9.74
N PRO A 109 8.91 -16.93 8.48
CA PRO A 109 8.34 -18.23 8.13
C PRO A 109 9.02 -19.30 8.99
N ARG A 110 8.23 -20.12 9.70
CA ARG A 110 8.80 -21.27 10.41
C ARG A 110 9.29 -22.26 9.35
N ASP A 111 10.58 -22.54 9.33
CA ASP A 111 11.12 -23.56 8.44
C ASP A 111 10.66 -24.94 8.93
N SER A 112 10.10 -25.75 8.04
CA SER A 112 9.58 -27.09 8.34
C SER A 112 10.67 -28.08 8.78
N THR A 113 11.94 -27.69 8.71
CA THR A 113 13.12 -28.47 9.14
C THR A 113 13.31 -28.49 10.66
N GLN A 114 12.69 -27.58 11.42
CA GLN A 114 12.93 -27.48 12.88
C GLN A 114 12.11 -28.46 13.74
N TYR A 115 11.29 -29.33 13.13
CA TYR A 115 10.50 -30.34 13.85
C TYR A 115 11.23 -31.69 14.07
N GLN A 116 12.46 -31.86 13.57
CA GLN A 116 13.19 -33.13 13.64
C GLN A 116 14.27 -33.20 14.74
N GLU A 117 14.65 -32.09 15.38
CA GLU A 117 15.74 -32.10 16.39
C GLU A 117 15.26 -32.19 17.85
N ASP A 118 13.96 -32.07 18.13
CA ASP A 118 13.43 -32.07 19.52
C ASP A 118 12.88 -33.44 19.97
N ASN A 119 13.11 -34.51 19.19
CA ASN A 119 12.61 -35.87 19.49
C ASN A 119 13.73 -36.90 19.75
N SER A 120 14.93 -36.47 20.10
CA SER A 120 16.02 -37.38 20.46
C SER A 120 16.80 -36.90 21.66
N VAL A 121 16.22 -36.91 22.86
CA VAL A 121 16.89 -37.30 24.13
C VAL A 121 15.79 -37.55 25.18
N SER A 122 15.51 -38.82 25.44
CA SER A 122 15.31 -39.36 26.80
C SER A 122 15.20 -40.89 26.69
N GLU A 123 16.33 -41.55 26.50
CA GLU A 123 16.55 -42.87 27.09
C GLU A 123 17.10 -42.60 28.50
N ASP A 124 16.31 -42.95 29.53
CA ASP A 124 16.73 -43.52 30.82
C ASP A 124 15.49 -43.81 31.68
#